data_AF-A0A8C2IQR5-F1
#
_entry.id   AF-A0A8C2IQR5-F1
#
_cell.length_a   1.000
_cell.length_b   1.000
_cell.length_c   1.000
_cell.angle_alpha   90.00
_cell.angle_beta   90.00
_cell.angle_gamma   90.00
#
_symmetry.space_group_name_H-M   'P 1'
#
loop_
_entity.id
_entity.type
_entity.pdbx_description
1 polymer ?
#
loop_
_entity_poly.entity_id
_entity_poly.type
_entity_poly.pdbx_seq_one_letter_code
_entity_poly.pdbx_strand_id
1 'polypeptide(L)'
;FCGLVVLIGDSGVGKSNLLSRFTRNEFNLESKSTIGVEFATRSIQVDGKTIKAQIWDTAGQERYRAITSAYYRGAVGALLVYDIAKHLTYENVERWLKELRDHADNNIVIISPLFISALLLCVVLWLRRFPLFTSL
;
A
#
# COMPACT_ATOMS: atom_id res chain seq x y z
N PHE A 1 12.98 -14.26 -6.60
CA PHE A 1 12.96 -13.62 -5.26
C PHE A 1 11.52 -13.44 -4.84
N CYS A 2 11.16 -13.74 -3.58
CA CYS A 2 9.81 -13.53 -3.06
C CYS A 2 9.87 -12.43 -2.00
N GLY A 3 9.24 -11.29 -2.26
CA GLY A 3 9.26 -10.14 -1.35
C GLY A 3 7.90 -9.93 -0.70
N LEU A 4 7.86 -9.90 0.62
CA LEU A 4 6.66 -9.58 1.41
C LEU A 4 6.55 -8.06 1.60
N VAL A 5 5.45 -7.48 1.14
CA VAL A 5 5.13 -6.06 1.28
C VAL A 5 3.81 -5.92 2.04
N VAL A 6 3.77 -5.03 3.02
CA VAL A 6 2.54 -4.74 3.79
C VAL A 6 1.98 -3.36 3.44
N LEU A 7 0.66 -3.25 3.29
CA LEU A 7 -0.02 -1.97 3.15
C LEU A 7 -0.54 -1.54 4.52
N ILE A 8 -0.14 -0.35 4.99
CA ILE A 8 -0.50 0.18 6.30
C ILE A 8 -1.04 1.60 6.20
N GLY A 9 -1.95 1.96 7.11
CA GLY A 9 -2.64 3.25 7.13
C GLY A 9 -4.08 3.13 7.62
N ASP A 10 -4.75 4.27 7.79
CA ASP A 10 -6.10 4.36 8.35
C ASP A 10 -7.15 3.60 7.53
N SER A 11 -8.29 3.30 8.15
CA SER A 11 -9.43 2.72 7.45
C SER A 11 -9.97 3.68 6.39
N GLY A 12 -10.29 3.17 5.20
CA GLY A 12 -10.90 3.97 4.13
C GLY A 12 -9.96 4.92 3.37
N VAL A 13 -8.64 4.82 3.56
CA VAL A 13 -7.64 5.59 2.78
C VAL A 13 -7.36 5.02 1.38
N GLY A 14 -7.95 3.86 1.04
CA GLY A 14 -7.84 3.26 -0.30
C GLY A 14 -6.81 2.14 -0.46
N LYS A 15 -6.29 1.55 0.63
CA LYS A 15 -5.31 0.43 0.59
C LYS A 15 -5.81 -0.76 -0.24
N SER A 16 -7.04 -1.22 0.01
CA SER A 16 -7.65 -2.34 -0.71
C SER A 16 -7.84 -2.01 -2.20
N ASN A 17 -8.30 -0.80 -2.53
CA ASN A 17 -8.38 -0.35 -3.92
C ASN A 17 -7.02 -0.30 -4.60
N LEU A 18 -5.96 0.08 -3.89
CA LEU A 18 -4.60 0.06 -4.42
C LEU A 18 -4.12 -1.39 -4.68
N LEU A 19 -4.45 -2.33 -3.79
CA LEU A 19 -4.20 -3.75 -3.98
C LEU A 19 -4.98 -4.33 -5.17
N SER A 20 -6.28 -4.06 -5.27
CA SER A 20 -7.13 -4.52 -6.38
C SER A 20 -6.68 -3.94 -7.71
N ARG A 21 -6.30 -2.65 -7.75
CA ARG A 21 -5.76 -2.02 -8.95
C ARG A 21 -4.43 -2.64 -9.35
N PHE A 22 -3.57 -2.94 -8.39
CA PHE A 22 -2.30 -3.58 -8.66
C PHE A 22 -2.46 -5.03 -9.13
N THR A 23 -3.44 -5.78 -8.64
CA THR A 23 -3.54 -7.22 -8.92
C THR A 23 -4.47 -7.55 -10.09
N ARG A 24 -5.58 -6.81 -10.22
CA ARG A 24 -6.67 -7.07 -11.17
C ARG A 24 -6.93 -5.93 -12.15
N ASN A 25 -6.22 -4.80 -11.99
CA ASN A 25 -6.50 -3.56 -12.73
C ASN A 25 -7.92 -3.00 -12.48
N GLU A 26 -8.54 -3.34 -11.36
CA GLU A 26 -9.90 -2.92 -10.97
C GLU A 26 -9.86 -1.76 -9.97
N PHE A 27 -10.92 -0.95 -9.94
CA PHE A 27 -11.11 0.10 -8.94
C PHE A 27 -12.58 0.15 -8.53
N ASN A 28 -12.87 0.03 -7.23
CA ASN A 28 -14.21 0.05 -6.71
C ASN A 28 -14.45 1.30 -5.85
N LEU A 29 -15.32 2.20 -6.33
CA LEU A 29 -15.72 3.40 -5.60
C LEU A 29 -16.48 3.08 -4.30
N GLU A 30 -17.14 1.92 -4.24
CA GLU A 30 -17.88 1.44 -3.07
C GLU A 30 -17.07 0.46 -2.22
N SER A 31 -15.73 0.52 -2.27
CA SER A 31 -14.88 -0.36 -1.49
C SER A 31 -15.19 -0.24 0.01
N LYS A 32 -15.62 -1.35 0.62
CA LYS A 32 -15.88 -1.43 2.06
C LYS A 32 -14.55 -1.53 2.83
N SER A 33 -14.59 -1.21 4.13
CA SER A 33 -13.42 -1.39 5.00
C SER A 33 -13.02 -2.87 5.09
N THR A 34 -11.72 -3.17 4.97
CA THR A 34 -11.18 -4.52 5.17
C THR A 34 -11.46 -5.00 6.59
N ILE A 35 -12.03 -6.19 6.72
CA ILE A 35 -12.19 -6.90 7.99
C ILE A 35 -11.01 -7.87 8.10
N GLY A 36 -10.10 -7.63 9.06
CA GLY A 36 -8.90 -8.45 9.21
C GLY A 36 -7.83 -8.11 8.18
N VAL A 37 -7.45 -9.06 7.33
CA VAL A 37 -6.33 -8.94 6.40
C VAL A 37 -6.66 -9.63 5.07
N GLU A 38 -6.35 -8.98 3.95
CA GLU A 38 -6.45 -9.56 2.60
C GLU A 38 -5.04 -9.81 2.03
N PHE A 39 -4.87 -10.93 1.33
CA PHE A 39 -3.61 -11.35 0.75
C PHE A 39 -3.71 -11.44 -0.77
N ALA A 40 -2.73 -10.88 -1.46
CA ALA A 40 -2.56 -11.11 -2.88
C ALA A 40 -1.10 -11.34 -3.26
N THR A 41 -0.92 -12.00 -4.40
CA THR A 41 0.39 -12.29 -4.96
C THR A 41 0.44 -11.84 -6.41
N ARG A 42 1.53 -11.18 -6.81
CA ARG A 42 1.78 -10.84 -8.21
C ARG A 42 3.23 -11.13 -8.59
N SER A 43 3.43 -11.78 -9.72
CA SER A 43 4.76 -11.94 -10.31
C SER A 43 5.05 -10.76 -11.24
N ILE A 44 6.21 -10.14 -11.07
CA ILE A 44 6.69 -8.99 -11.84
C ILE A 44 8.04 -9.35 -12.45
N GLN A 45 8.29 -8.96 -13.69
CA GLN A 45 9.62 -9.06 -14.31
C GLN A 45 10.39 -7.76 -14.06
N VAL A 46 11.56 -7.86 -13.43
CA VAL A 46 12.48 -6.73 -13.20
C VAL A 46 13.87 -7.20 -13.59
N ASP A 47 14.52 -6.49 -14.53
CA ASP A 47 15.87 -6.80 -15.02
C ASP A 47 16.05 -8.27 -15.46
N GLY A 48 15.04 -8.81 -16.16
CA GLY A 48 15.02 -10.20 -16.63
C GLY A 48 14.84 -11.25 -15.54
N LYS A 49 14.56 -10.84 -14.28
CA LYS A 49 14.28 -11.72 -13.16
C LYS A 49 12.81 -11.65 -12.76
N THR A 50 12.21 -12.82 -12.55
CA THR A 50 10.86 -12.92 -11.97
C THR A 50 10.93 -12.69 -10.46
N ILE A 51 10.27 -11.62 -10.02
CA ILE A 51 10.06 -11.30 -8.61
C ILE A 51 8.59 -11.60 -8.26
N LYS A 52 8.38 -12.42 -7.24
CA LYS A 52 7.04 -12.70 -6.70
C LYS A 52 6.79 -11.74 -5.54
N ALA A 53 5.96 -10.74 -5.74
CA ALA A 53 5.51 -9.84 -4.68
C ALA A 53 4.33 -10.47 -3.95
N GLN A 54 4.44 -10.57 -2.63
CA GLN A 54 3.34 -10.92 -1.73
C GLN A 54 2.89 -9.64 -1.05
N ILE A 55 1.64 -9.26 -1.22
CA ILE A 55 1.10 -8.02 -0.68
C ILE A 55 0.00 -8.34 0.30
N TRP A 56 0.13 -7.79 1.50
CA TRP A 56 -0.86 -7.91 2.56
C TRP A 56 -1.56 -6.57 2.76
N ASP A 57 -2.86 -6.51 2.45
CA ASP A 57 -3.72 -5.39 2.82
C ASP A 57 -4.23 -5.61 4.24
N THR A 58 -3.93 -4.64 5.11
CA THR A 58 -4.27 -4.72 6.53
C THR A 58 -5.49 -3.86 6.86
N ALA A 59 -6.34 -4.31 7.78
CA ALA A 59 -7.40 -3.47 8.30
C ALA A 59 -6.82 -2.23 8.99
N GLY A 60 -7.31 -1.06 8.58
CA GLY A 60 -6.90 0.22 9.16
C GLY A 60 -7.69 0.65 10.40
N GLN A 61 -8.51 -0.25 10.97
CA GLN A 61 -9.26 0.03 12.21
C GLN A 61 -8.44 -0.38 13.43
N GLU A 62 -8.50 0.42 14.49
CA GLU A 62 -7.77 0.13 15.73
C GLU A 62 -8.09 -1.24 16.34
N ARG A 63 -9.33 -1.71 16.16
CA ARG A 63 -9.83 -2.98 16.72
C ARG A 63 -9.09 -4.22 16.19
N TYR A 64 -8.40 -4.12 15.06
CA TYR A 64 -7.67 -5.24 14.45
C TYR A 64 -6.15 -5.15 14.59
N ARG A 65 -5.60 -4.10 15.23
CA ARG A 65 -4.14 -3.88 15.35
C ARG A 65 -3.37 -5.05 15.96
N ALA A 66 -3.93 -5.69 16.99
CA ALA A 66 -3.29 -6.84 17.65
C ALA A 66 -3.10 -8.03 16.69
N ILE A 67 -3.96 -8.14 15.68
CA ILE A 67 -3.87 -9.17 14.62
C ILE A 67 -2.88 -8.69 13.56
N THR A 68 -2.91 -7.40 13.20
CA THR A 68 -2.07 -6.80 12.16
C THR A 68 -0.57 -6.86 12.48
N SER A 69 -0.15 -6.71 13.73
CA SER A 69 1.27 -6.69 14.11
C SER A 69 2.02 -8.01 13.80
N ALA A 70 1.30 -9.14 13.78
CA ALA A 70 1.87 -10.43 13.40
C ALA A 70 2.33 -10.47 11.92
N TYR A 71 1.71 -9.67 11.05
CA TYR A 71 1.99 -9.64 9.61
C TYR A 71 3.17 -8.75 9.24
N TYR A 72 3.70 -7.97 10.18
CA TYR A 72 4.87 -7.11 9.95
C TYR A 72 6.18 -7.90 9.98
N ARG A 73 6.21 -9.06 10.63
CA ARG A 73 7.41 -9.90 10.72
C ARG A 73 7.76 -10.52 9.37
N GLY A 74 9.02 -10.38 8.95
CA GLY A 74 9.48 -10.87 7.65
C GLY A 74 9.04 -10.02 6.46
N ALA A 75 8.39 -8.87 6.70
CA ALA A 75 8.13 -7.88 5.66
C ALA A 75 9.45 -7.27 5.19
N VAL A 76 9.73 -7.38 3.89
CA VAL A 76 10.90 -6.72 3.28
C VAL A 76 10.60 -5.27 2.92
N GLY A 77 9.32 -4.90 2.83
CA GLY A 77 8.90 -3.52 2.66
C GLY A 77 7.51 -3.22 3.20
N ALA A 78 7.22 -1.93 3.37
CA ALA A 78 5.91 -1.44 3.75
C ALA A 78 5.52 -0.23 2.90
N LEU A 79 4.26 -0.19 2.47
CA LEU A 79 3.65 0.97 1.82
C LEU A 79 2.72 1.65 2.81
N LEU A 80 3.06 2.89 3.15
CA LEU A 80 2.29 3.70 4.09
C LEU A 80 1.35 4.62 3.31
N VAL A 81 0.05 4.51 3.54
CA VAL A 81 -1.01 5.13 2.72
C VAL A 81 -1.88 6.06 3.57
N TYR A 82 -2.17 7.25 3.06
CA TYR A 82 -3.11 8.20 3.67
C TYR A 82 -4.00 8.84 2.58
N ASP A 83 -5.09 9.46 3.01
CA ASP A 83 -6.03 10.17 2.14
C ASP A 83 -5.73 11.68 2.17
N ILE A 84 -5.33 12.26 1.03
CA ILE A 84 -5.01 13.69 0.92
C ILE A 84 -6.19 14.60 1.25
N ALA A 85 -7.43 14.13 1.11
CA ALA A 85 -8.63 14.89 1.44
C ALA A 85 -8.93 14.89 2.95
N LYS A 86 -8.26 14.02 3.73
CA LYS A 86 -8.50 13.85 5.17
C LYS A 86 -7.20 14.04 5.95
N HIS A 87 -6.98 15.26 6.43
CA HIS A 87 -5.76 15.63 7.16
C HIS A 87 -5.44 14.73 8.35
N LEU A 88 -6.46 14.28 9.10
CA LEU A 88 -6.29 13.36 10.22
C LEU A 88 -5.58 12.06 9.82
N THR A 89 -5.81 11.56 8.60
CA THR A 89 -5.15 10.33 8.12
C THR A 89 -3.66 10.54 7.87
N TYR A 90 -3.23 11.78 7.61
CA TYR A 90 -1.84 12.17 7.52
C TYR A 90 -1.19 12.27 8.90
N GLU A 91 -1.86 12.88 9.88
CA GLU A 91 -1.36 12.94 11.26
C GLU A 91 -1.14 11.53 11.84
N ASN A 92 -2.07 10.60 11.54
CA ASN A 92 -1.97 9.21 11.97
C ASN A 92 -0.81 8.42 11.30
N VAL A 93 -0.18 8.93 10.24
CA VAL A 93 0.97 8.29 9.57
C VAL A 93 2.11 8.03 10.54
N GLU A 94 2.41 9.00 11.43
CA GLU A 94 3.50 8.86 12.40
C GLU A 94 3.26 7.69 13.37
N ARG A 95 2.01 7.53 13.79
CA ARG A 95 1.59 6.40 14.61
C ARG A 95 1.81 5.07 13.90
N TRP A 96 1.35 4.95 12.65
CA TRP A 96 1.53 3.74 11.85
C TRP A 96 3.00 3.43 11.58
N LEU A 97 3.82 4.46 11.35
CA LEU A 97 5.25 4.32 11.17
C LEU A 97 5.93 3.78 12.43
N LYS A 98 5.55 4.28 13.61
CA LYS A 98 6.03 3.78 14.89
C LYS A 98 5.64 2.33 15.09
N GLU A 99 4.37 1.99 14.89
CA GLU A 99 3.85 0.63 15.06
C GLU A 99 4.56 -0.38 14.14
N LEU A 100 4.83 0.01 12.88
CA LEU A 100 5.61 -0.80 11.95
C LEU A 100 7.03 -1.02 12.47
N ARG A 101 7.73 0.03 12.89
CA ARG A 101 9.11 -0.06 13.39
C ARG A 101 9.24 -0.88 14.66
N ASP A 102 8.21 -0.87 15.51
CA ASP A 102 8.20 -1.64 16.75
C ASP A 102 8.10 -3.16 16.53
N HIS A 103 7.64 -3.61 15.34
CA HIS A 103 7.34 -5.03 15.07
C HIS A 103 8.02 -5.62 13.82
N ALA A 104 8.48 -4.78 12.89
CA ALA A 104 9.18 -5.19 11.68
C ALA A 104 10.70 -5.28 11.89
N ASP A 105 11.39 -5.91 10.96
CA ASP A 105 12.86 -5.96 10.98
C ASP A 105 13.47 -4.58 10.68
N ASN A 106 14.62 -4.26 11.27
CA ASN A 106 15.30 -2.96 11.10
C ASN A 106 15.67 -2.62 9.64
N ASN A 107 15.71 -3.62 8.77
CA ASN A 107 16.06 -3.48 7.35
C ASN A 107 14.83 -3.30 6.44
N ILE A 108 13.62 -3.18 7.00
CA ILE A 108 12.40 -3.01 6.20
C ILE A 108 12.46 -1.72 5.37
N VAL A 109 12.19 -1.83 4.06
CA VAL A 109 12.11 -0.68 3.17
C VAL A 109 10.74 -0.02 3.31
N ILE A 110 10.72 1.19 3.87
CA ILE A 110 9.47 1.94 4.07
C ILE A 110 9.29 2.95 2.94
N ILE A 111 8.27 2.73 2.11
CA ILE A 111 7.87 3.68 1.08
C ILE A 111 6.90 4.67 1.74
N SER A 112 7.46 5.83 2.13
CA SER A 112 6.69 6.90 2.74
C SER A 112 5.85 7.64 1.71
N PRO A 113 4.68 8.15 2.11
CA PRO A 113 3.78 8.80 1.19
C PRO A 113 4.21 10.23 0.84
N LEU A 114 5.25 10.80 1.46
CA LEU A 114 5.91 12.01 0.93
C LEU A 114 6.61 11.71 -0.40
N PHE A 115 7.23 10.54 -0.51
CA PHE A 115 7.83 10.06 -1.76
C PHE A 115 6.75 9.73 -2.80
N ILE A 116 5.63 9.15 -2.36
CA ILE A 116 4.47 8.89 -3.22
C ILE A 116 3.79 10.20 -3.62
N SER A 117 3.68 11.23 -2.79
CA SER A 117 3.04 12.49 -3.18
C SER A 117 3.78 13.15 -4.34
N ALA A 118 5.12 13.17 -4.30
CA ALA A 118 5.94 13.63 -5.42
C ALA A 118 5.83 12.70 -6.63
N LEU A 119 5.87 11.38 -6.43
CA LEU A 119 5.77 10.39 -7.53
C LEU A 119 4.38 10.36 -8.16
N LEU A 120 3.32 10.54 -7.37
CA LEU A 120 1.91 10.49 -7.76
C LEU A 120 1.48 11.83 -8.34
N LEU A 121 2.05 12.96 -7.89
CA LEU A 121 1.99 14.21 -8.64
C LEU A 121 2.71 14.04 -9.99
N CYS A 122 3.91 13.44 -10.02
CA CYS A 122 4.62 13.16 -11.26
C CYS A 122 3.85 12.19 -12.18
N VAL A 123 3.24 11.13 -11.64
CA VAL A 123 2.46 10.13 -12.40
C VAL A 123 1.11 10.70 -12.83
N VAL A 124 0.41 11.48 -12.00
CA VAL A 124 -0.83 12.18 -12.38
C VAL A 124 -0.54 13.27 -13.41
N LEU A 125 0.54 14.02 -13.26
CA LEU A 125 1.01 14.98 -14.27
C LEU A 125 1.44 14.27 -15.55
N TRP A 126 2.12 13.12 -15.47
CA TRP A 126 2.53 12.31 -16.61
C TRP A 126 1.31 11.70 -17.34
N LEU A 127 0.34 11.15 -16.61
CA LEU A 127 -0.94 10.66 -17.14
C LEU A 127 -1.78 11.79 -17.75
N ARG A 128 -1.70 13.02 -17.21
CA ARG A 128 -2.32 14.21 -17.82
C ARG A 128 -1.55 14.76 -19.03
N ARG A 129 -0.28 14.40 -19.21
CA ARG A 129 0.59 14.89 -20.31
C ARG A 129 0.54 14.00 -21.55
N PHE A 130 0.00 12.77 -21.47
CA PHE A 130 -0.13 11.85 -22.61
C PHE A 130 -1.60 11.45 -22.87
N PRO A 131 -2.30 12.11 -23.81
CA PRO A 131 -3.66 11.74 -24.22
C PRO A 131 -3.62 10.64 -25.30
N LEU A 132 -3.02 9.49 -25.00
CA LEU A 132 -2.91 8.37 -25.95
C LEU A 132 -3.30 7.03 -25.30
N PHE A 133 -4.45 6.98 -24.59
CA PHE A 133 -5.08 5.70 -24.23
C PHE A 133 -6.59 5.91 -23.96
N THR A 134 -7.31 6.40 -24.96
CA THR A 134 -8.80 6.33 -24.99
C THR A 134 -9.33 5.71 -26.29
N SER A 135 -8.47 5.08 -27.10
CA SER A 135 -8.89 4.46 -28.36
C SER A 135 -8.03 3.24 -28.68
N LEU A 136 -8.28 2.12 -28.01
CA LEU A 136 -8.05 0.73 -28.48
C LEU A 136 -8.75 -0.23 -27.52
#